data_AF-A0A661YG50-F1
#
_entry.id   AF-A0A661YG50-F1
#
_cell.length_a   1.000
_cell.length_b   1.000
_cell.length_c   1.000
_cell.angle_alpha   90.00
_cell.angle_beta   90.00
_cell.angle_gamma   90.00
#
_symmetry.space_group_name_H-M   'P 1'
#
loop_
_entity.id
_entity.type
_entity.pdbx_description
1 polymer ?
#
loop_
_entity_poly.entity_id
_entity_poly.type
_entity_poly.pdbx_seq_one_letter_code
_entity_poly.pdbx_strand_id
1 'polypeptide(L)'
;MKKGNKSHQFSIILVLFMFTLISCGDGDDGDNDPGVETIRSGQWSGNVEFGEVTFEVTSDSTGLESFEVIFSDFTCGIVTHNETRTLIFNPKYVIVNRNIDIDITFQSSDYINIEGTFEPTGDYISGDFELENEGTVCSGSWDAHPI
;
A
#
# COMPACT_ATOMS: atom_id res chain seq x y z
N MET A 1 33.70 -40.62 19.71
CA MET A 1 32.24 -40.89 19.69
C MET A 1 31.71 -40.58 18.28
N LYS A 2 30.66 -41.31 17.88
CA LYS A 2 30.20 -41.57 16.50
C LYS A 2 29.81 -40.33 15.67
N LYS A 3 30.11 -40.43 14.36
CA LYS A 3 29.57 -39.67 13.22
C LYS A 3 28.03 -39.53 13.28
N GLY A 4 27.53 -38.33 13.00
CA GLY A 4 26.13 -38.06 12.65
C GLY A 4 26.07 -37.36 11.29
N ASN A 5 25.84 -38.15 10.24
CA ASN A 5 25.73 -37.71 8.85
C ASN A 5 24.24 -37.36 8.58
N LYS A 6 23.90 -36.08 8.39
CA LYS A 6 22.55 -35.69 7.94
C LYS A 6 22.55 -35.55 6.42
N SER A 7 22.07 -36.60 5.77
CA SER A 7 21.76 -36.64 4.35
C SER A 7 20.50 -35.82 4.09
N HIS A 8 20.64 -34.68 3.41
CA HIS A 8 19.50 -33.98 2.82
C HIS A 8 19.27 -34.56 1.42
N GLN A 9 18.17 -35.30 1.29
CA GLN A 9 17.66 -35.84 0.04
C GLN A 9 17.20 -34.67 -0.84
N PHE A 10 17.95 -34.38 -1.90
CA PHE A 10 17.50 -33.52 -2.99
C PHE A 10 16.53 -34.32 -3.86
N SER A 11 15.23 -34.03 -3.73
CA SER A 11 14.21 -34.59 -4.62
C SER A 11 14.14 -33.75 -5.89
N ILE A 12 14.91 -34.14 -6.90
CA ILE A 12 14.87 -33.55 -8.24
C ILE A 12 13.69 -34.20 -8.98
N ILE A 13 12.56 -33.50 -9.04
CA ILE A 13 11.42 -33.91 -9.86
C ILE A 13 11.73 -33.52 -11.31
N LEU A 14 12.18 -34.51 -12.07
CA LEU A 14 12.41 -34.43 -13.51
C LEU A 14 11.05 -34.49 -14.22
N VAL A 15 10.48 -33.33 -14.54
CA VAL A 15 9.25 -33.26 -15.35
C VAL A 15 9.63 -33.29 -16.83
N LEU A 16 9.49 -34.47 -17.43
CA LEU A 16 9.51 -34.69 -18.88
C LEU A 16 8.20 -34.15 -19.47
N PHE A 17 8.23 -32.98 -20.11
CA PHE A 17 7.18 -32.58 -21.05
C PHE A 17 7.64 -32.87 -22.47
N MET A 18 7.01 -33.89 -23.07
CA MET A 18 7.12 -34.17 -24.49
C MET A 18 6.43 -33.07 -25.30
N PHE A 19 7.13 -32.68 -26.37
CA PHE A 19 6.70 -31.81 -27.45
C PHE A 19 5.44 -32.30 -28.16
N THR A 20 4.51 -31.38 -28.41
CA THR A 20 3.69 -31.38 -29.64
C THR A 20 3.80 -30.02 -30.31
N LEU A 21 4.58 -29.96 -31.39
CA LEU A 21 4.44 -28.93 -32.41
C LEU A 21 3.21 -29.27 -33.24
N ILE A 22 2.33 -28.30 -33.48
CA ILE A 22 1.58 -28.05 -34.74
C ILE A 22 0.46 -27.04 -34.43
N SER A 23 0.62 -25.83 -34.97
CA SER A 23 -0.36 -25.10 -35.79
C SER A 23 -0.08 -23.59 -35.69
N CYS A 24 0.41 -22.99 -36.77
CA CYS A 24 0.32 -21.55 -36.96
C CYS A 24 -1.16 -21.25 -37.29
N GLY A 25 -1.90 -20.76 -36.31
CA GLY A 25 -3.16 -20.06 -36.52
C GLY A 25 -2.93 -18.58 -36.30
N ASP A 26 -2.88 -17.81 -37.39
CA ASP A 26 -3.16 -16.38 -37.35
C ASP A 26 -4.61 -16.23 -36.85
N GLY A 27 -4.77 -15.83 -35.59
CA GLY A 27 -6.04 -15.84 -34.89
C GLY A 27 -6.06 -14.80 -33.79
N ASP A 28 -6.18 -13.56 -34.23
CA ASP A 28 -6.85 -12.41 -33.61
C ASP A 28 -6.63 -12.16 -32.10
N ASP A 29 -6.04 -11.00 -31.87
CA ASP A 29 -5.80 -10.34 -30.60
C ASP A 29 -7.11 -10.21 -29.80
N GLY A 30 -7.16 -10.95 -28.69
CA GLY A 30 -8.28 -10.92 -27.76
C GLY A 30 -7.82 -11.25 -26.35
N ASP A 31 -6.74 -10.57 -25.91
CA ASP A 31 -6.33 -10.47 -24.51
C ASP A 31 -7.50 -9.92 -23.69
N ASN A 32 -8.41 -10.80 -23.31
CA ASN A 32 -9.21 -10.65 -22.13
C ASN A 32 -8.30 -11.02 -20.95
N ASP A 33 -7.25 -10.23 -20.74
CA ASP A 33 -6.68 -10.09 -19.40
C ASP A 33 -7.84 -9.55 -18.56
N PRO A 34 -8.34 -10.26 -17.54
CA PRO A 34 -9.40 -9.75 -16.69
C PRO A 34 -8.89 -8.45 -16.07
N GLY A 35 -9.31 -7.33 -16.67
CA GLY A 35 -8.72 -6.02 -16.50
C GLY A 35 -8.51 -5.72 -15.03
N VAL A 36 -7.24 -5.74 -14.61
CA VAL A 36 -6.85 -5.11 -13.36
C VAL A 36 -7.15 -3.64 -13.57
N GLU A 37 -8.31 -3.19 -13.09
CA GLU A 37 -8.64 -1.78 -13.13
C GLU A 37 -7.53 -1.04 -12.38
N THR A 38 -6.86 -0.16 -13.13
CA THR A 38 -5.73 0.62 -12.66
C THR A 38 -6.23 1.58 -11.59
N ILE A 39 -5.46 1.76 -10.52
CA ILE A 39 -5.78 2.73 -9.46
C ILE A 39 -6.05 4.09 -10.11
N ARG A 40 -7.16 4.75 -9.76
CA ARG A 40 -7.49 6.04 -10.36
C ARG A 40 -6.44 7.09 -9.96
N SER A 41 -5.85 7.74 -10.97
CA SER A 41 -4.91 8.84 -10.75
C SER A 41 -5.62 10.14 -10.34
N GLY A 42 -4.85 11.08 -9.80
CA GLY A 42 -5.35 12.39 -9.35
C GLY A 42 -5.55 12.46 -7.85
N GLN A 43 -6.41 13.38 -7.40
CA GLN A 43 -6.60 13.69 -6.00
C GLN A 43 -7.58 12.73 -5.33
N TRP A 44 -7.28 12.38 -4.09
CA TRP A 44 -8.07 11.53 -3.21
C TRP A 44 -8.26 12.22 -1.86
N SER A 45 -9.40 11.99 -1.23
CA SER A 45 -9.71 12.47 0.13
C SER A 45 -10.49 11.41 0.90
N GLY A 46 -10.25 11.36 2.20
CA GLY A 46 -10.73 10.33 3.08
C GLY A 46 -10.90 10.77 4.52
N ASN A 47 -11.84 10.15 5.22
CA ASN A 47 -12.04 10.41 6.64
C ASN A 47 -11.22 9.42 7.46
N VAL A 48 -10.77 9.90 8.61
CA VAL A 48 -10.03 9.13 9.59
C VAL A 48 -10.39 9.66 10.97
N GLU A 49 -10.25 8.85 12.02
CA GLU A 49 -10.68 9.24 13.37
C GLU A 49 -10.04 10.56 13.85
N PHE A 50 -8.81 10.84 13.43
CA PHE A 50 -8.11 12.06 13.80
C PHE A 50 -8.46 13.29 12.94
N GLY A 51 -9.23 13.13 11.87
CA GLY A 51 -9.65 14.20 10.96
C GLY A 51 -9.77 13.74 9.51
N GLU A 52 -8.91 14.23 8.62
CA GLU A 52 -8.95 13.96 7.19
C GLU A 52 -7.55 13.58 6.67
N VAL A 53 -7.52 12.72 5.65
CA VAL A 53 -6.35 12.49 4.81
C VAL A 53 -6.64 12.93 3.37
N THR A 54 -5.68 13.57 2.73
CA THR A 54 -5.72 13.83 1.30
C THR A 54 -4.41 13.40 0.65
N PHE A 55 -4.46 12.90 -0.57
CA PHE A 55 -3.24 12.49 -1.28
C PHE A 55 -3.46 12.56 -2.79
N GLU A 56 -2.36 12.52 -3.53
CA GLU A 56 -2.39 12.56 -4.99
C GLU A 56 -1.68 11.35 -5.58
N VAL A 57 -2.42 10.55 -6.36
CA VAL A 57 -1.89 9.42 -7.11
C VAL A 57 -1.31 9.92 -8.43
N THR A 58 -0.10 9.48 -8.76
CA THR A 58 0.61 9.88 -10.00
C THR A 58 -0.22 9.56 -11.24
N SER A 59 0.00 10.33 -12.32
CA SER A 59 -0.73 10.13 -13.59
C SER A 59 -0.58 8.73 -14.20
N ASP A 60 0.50 8.01 -13.90
CA ASP A 60 0.75 6.63 -14.33
C ASP A 60 0.20 5.57 -13.37
N SER A 61 -0.44 5.98 -12.27
CA SER A 61 -1.08 5.12 -11.27
C SER A 61 -0.11 4.20 -10.51
N THR A 62 1.19 4.52 -10.50
CA THR A 62 2.23 3.69 -9.86
C THR A 62 2.72 4.22 -8.51
N GLY A 63 2.35 5.44 -8.13
CA GLY A 63 2.86 6.06 -6.92
C GLY A 63 2.01 7.22 -6.40
N LEU A 64 2.50 7.84 -5.32
CA LEU A 64 1.95 9.05 -4.72
C LEU A 64 2.88 10.24 -4.92
N GLU A 65 2.29 11.39 -5.19
CA GLU A 65 2.97 12.68 -5.29
C GLU A 65 3.07 13.39 -3.95
N SER A 66 2.00 13.34 -3.18
CA SER A 66 1.86 13.97 -1.87
C SER A 66 0.95 13.14 -0.98
N PHE A 67 1.10 13.34 0.33
CA PHE A 67 0.20 12.79 1.34
C PHE A 67 0.04 13.83 2.45
N GLU A 68 -1.19 14.21 2.76
CA GLU A 68 -1.53 15.21 3.75
C GLU A 68 -2.42 14.62 4.82
N VAL A 69 -2.09 14.95 6.06
CA VAL A 69 -2.82 14.56 7.27
C VAL A 69 -3.32 15.83 7.93
N ILE A 70 -4.63 15.92 8.15
CA ILE A 70 -5.31 17.07 8.74
C ILE A 70 -5.89 16.61 10.09
N PHE A 71 -5.23 16.96 11.18
CA PHE A 71 -5.72 16.69 12.53
C PHE A 71 -6.77 17.73 12.94
N SER A 72 -7.91 17.26 13.45
CA SER A 72 -9.02 18.10 13.92
C SER A 72 -9.35 17.82 15.38
N ASP A 73 -8.64 18.48 16.30
CA ASP A 73 -8.80 18.33 17.76
C ASP A 73 -8.73 16.87 18.26
N PHE A 74 -7.82 16.07 17.68
CA PHE A 74 -7.64 14.67 18.03
C PHE A 74 -6.72 14.53 19.24
N THR A 75 -7.17 13.83 20.28
CA THR A 75 -6.37 13.58 21.49
C THR A 75 -5.83 12.14 21.48
N CYS A 76 -4.51 12.01 21.57
CA CYS A 76 -3.85 10.73 21.84
C CYS A 76 -3.03 10.82 23.13
N GLY A 77 -3.42 10.05 24.14
CA GLY A 77 -2.83 10.16 25.47
C GLY A 77 -3.10 11.53 26.11
N ILE A 78 -2.03 12.29 26.38
CA ILE A 78 -2.12 13.64 26.97
C ILE A 78 -1.98 14.77 25.95
N VAL A 79 -1.66 14.44 24.69
CA VAL A 79 -1.41 15.40 23.62
C VAL A 79 -2.66 15.54 22.76
N THR A 80 -2.98 16.76 22.37
CA THR A 80 -4.05 17.07 21.42
C THR A 80 -3.44 17.67 20.17
N HIS A 81 -3.70 17.06 19.03
CA HIS A 81 -3.26 17.50 17.72
C HIS A 81 -4.36 18.31 17.03
N ASN A 82 -3.99 19.49 16.54
CA ASN A 82 -4.84 20.37 15.74
C ASN A 82 -3.94 21.10 14.72
N GLU A 83 -3.46 20.33 13.75
CA GLU A 83 -2.48 20.78 12.76
C GLU A 83 -2.61 20.02 11.45
N THR A 84 -2.12 20.63 10.38
CA THR A 84 -2.01 20.00 9.06
C THR A 84 -0.55 19.69 8.75
N ARG A 85 -0.31 18.51 8.18
CA ARG A 85 1.02 18.01 7.83
C ARG A 85 1.00 17.45 6.43
N THR A 86 1.80 18.05 5.56
CA THR A 86 1.91 17.65 4.16
C THR A 86 3.28 17.03 3.91
N LEU A 87 3.29 15.82 3.36
CA LEU A 87 4.45 15.16 2.79
C LEU A 87 4.43 15.35 1.28
N ILE A 88 5.57 15.76 0.73
CA ILE A 88 5.79 15.83 -0.71
C ILE A 88 6.88 14.83 -1.06
N PHE A 89 6.56 13.87 -1.92
CA PHE A 89 7.48 12.79 -2.27
C PHE A 89 8.35 13.16 -3.46
N ASN A 90 9.67 13.13 -3.25
CA ASN A 90 10.66 13.24 -4.32
C ASN A 90 11.89 12.36 -4.02
N PRO A 91 12.03 11.17 -4.65
CA PRO A 91 11.16 10.61 -5.71
C PRO A 91 9.75 10.27 -5.20
N LYS A 92 8.82 10.02 -6.13
CA LYS A 92 7.43 9.62 -5.83
C LYS A 92 7.41 8.37 -4.92
N TYR A 93 6.46 8.31 -3.99
CA TYR A 93 6.26 7.13 -3.15
C TYR A 93 5.68 6.01 -4.00
N VAL A 94 6.28 4.82 -3.98
CA VAL A 94 5.88 3.72 -4.89
C VAL A 94 4.74 2.92 -4.27
N ILE A 95 3.66 2.71 -5.02
CA ILE A 95 2.58 1.80 -4.64
C ILE A 95 3.01 0.38 -5.01
N VAL A 96 3.03 -0.53 -4.04
CA VAL A 96 3.47 -1.92 -4.23
C VAL A 96 2.29 -2.85 -4.03
N ASN A 97 1.93 -3.64 -5.04
CA ASN A 97 0.81 -4.58 -4.98
C ASN A 97 -0.52 -3.94 -4.51
N ARG A 98 -0.79 -2.69 -4.91
CA ARG A 98 -1.94 -1.88 -4.46
C ARG A 98 -1.90 -1.45 -2.99
N ASN A 99 -0.75 -1.57 -2.33
CA ASN A 99 -0.58 -1.19 -0.93
C ASN A 99 0.25 0.08 -0.77
N ILE A 100 -0.02 0.80 0.30
CA ILE A 100 0.79 1.90 0.85
C ILE A 100 1.06 1.64 2.33
N ASP A 101 2.22 2.09 2.80
CA ASP A 101 2.72 1.98 4.17
C ASP A 101 3.61 3.22 4.43
N ILE A 102 3.00 4.26 5.00
CA ILE A 102 3.56 5.62 5.06
C ILE A 102 3.87 5.97 6.50
N ASP A 103 5.16 6.11 6.77
CA ASP A 103 5.69 6.60 8.04
C ASP A 103 5.81 8.13 8.03
N ILE A 104 5.21 8.79 9.02
CA ILE A 104 5.31 10.24 9.22
C ILE A 104 5.79 10.50 10.65
N THR A 105 6.91 11.19 10.80
CA THR A 105 7.42 11.58 12.12
C THR A 105 7.08 13.05 12.40
N PHE A 106 6.42 13.33 13.53
CA PHE A 106 6.20 14.68 14.03
C PHE A 106 7.10 14.96 15.22
N GLN A 107 7.74 16.14 15.22
CA GLN A 107 8.67 16.55 16.26
C GLN A 107 9.70 15.42 16.58
N SER A 108 10.33 15.40 17.75
CA SER A 108 11.37 14.39 18.03
C SER A 108 10.83 13.03 18.50
N SER A 109 9.53 12.86 18.68
CA SER A 109 8.96 11.68 19.36
C SER A 109 7.62 11.17 18.85
N ASP A 110 6.90 11.94 18.03
CA ASP A 110 5.59 11.50 17.57
C ASP A 110 5.75 10.81 16.23
N TYR A 111 5.03 9.73 16.04
CA TYR A 111 5.13 8.90 14.86
C TYR A 111 3.75 8.43 14.47
N ILE A 112 3.40 8.56 13.20
CA ILE A 112 2.22 7.92 12.64
C ILE A 112 2.64 7.00 11.51
N ASN A 113 2.09 5.78 11.51
CA ASN A 113 2.05 4.90 10.36
C ASN A 113 0.63 4.96 9.77
N ILE A 114 0.53 5.14 8.45
CA ILE A 114 -0.69 4.95 7.67
C ILE A 114 -0.49 3.79 6.69
N GLU A 115 -1.25 2.72 6.87
CA GLU A 115 -1.31 1.59 5.93
C GLU A 115 -2.62 1.63 5.15
N GLY A 116 -2.59 1.25 3.87
CA GLY A 116 -3.79 1.18 3.06
C GLY A 116 -3.68 0.23 1.87
N THR A 117 -4.81 -0.31 1.43
CA THR A 117 -4.91 -1.16 0.24
C THR A 117 -5.99 -0.64 -0.70
N PHE A 118 -5.64 -0.36 -1.95
CA PHE A 118 -6.62 0.01 -2.98
C PHE A 118 -7.45 -1.21 -3.37
N GLU A 119 -8.78 -1.07 -3.34
CA GLU A 119 -9.69 -2.09 -3.86
C GLU A 119 -9.42 -2.39 -5.33
N PRO A 120 -9.70 -3.61 -5.83
CA PRO A 120 -9.43 -4.00 -7.21
C PRO A 120 -10.02 -3.06 -8.28
N THR A 121 -11.13 -2.39 -7.98
CA THR A 121 -11.80 -1.39 -8.84
C THR A 121 -10.95 -0.13 -9.04
N GLY A 122 -10.07 0.20 -8.08
CA GLY A 122 -9.22 1.39 -8.16
C GLY A 122 -9.92 2.70 -7.80
N ASP A 123 -11.15 2.64 -7.29
CA ASP A 123 -11.97 3.81 -6.88
C ASP A 123 -12.15 3.93 -5.36
N TYR A 124 -11.42 3.11 -4.59
CA TYR A 124 -11.47 3.09 -3.14
C TYR A 124 -10.15 2.59 -2.55
N ILE A 125 -9.77 3.14 -1.40
CA ILE A 125 -8.70 2.63 -0.53
C ILE A 125 -9.18 2.63 0.90
N SER A 126 -8.77 1.63 1.67
CA SER A 126 -8.96 1.61 3.12
C SER A 126 -7.79 0.94 3.81
N GLY A 127 -7.62 1.23 5.10
CA GLY A 127 -6.66 0.56 5.94
C GLY A 127 -6.71 1.07 7.36
N ASP A 128 -5.56 0.99 8.03
CA ASP A 128 -5.43 1.33 9.44
C ASP A 128 -4.33 2.38 9.64
N PHE A 129 -4.40 3.08 10.76
CA PHE A 129 -3.36 3.96 11.22
C PHE A 129 -2.91 3.59 12.63
N GLU A 130 -1.66 3.90 12.94
CA GLU A 130 -1.11 3.85 14.29
C GLU A 130 -0.37 5.15 14.57
N LEU A 131 -0.80 5.91 15.58
CA LEU A 131 -0.13 7.10 16.10
C LEU A 131 0.48 6.77 17.46
N GLU A 132 1.81 6.84 17.55
CA GLU A 132 2.56 6.77 18.80
C GLU A 132 2.95 8.19 19.26
N ASN A 133 2.59 8.52 20.50
CA ASN A 133 2.94 9.77 21.17
C ASN A 133 3.35 9.48 22.61
N GLU A 134 4.63 9.74 22.93
CA GLU A 134 5.22 9.57 24.27
C GLU A 134 4.89 8.21 24.95
N GLY A 135 4.87 7.12 24.17
CA GLY A 135 4.55 5.77 24.64
C GLY A 135 3.06 5.45 24.81
N THR A 136 2.17 6.36 24.40
CA THR A 136 0.77 6.07 24.14
C THR A 136 0.58 5.76 22.67
N VAL A 137 -0.16 4.69 22.37
CA VAL A 137 -0.50 4.30 20.99
C VAL A 137 -2.00 4.48 20.79
N CYS A 138 -2.37 5.23 19.76
CA CYS A 138 -3.74 5.37 19.28
C CYS A 138 -3.83 4.79 17.88
N SER A 139 -4.84 3.97 17.62
CA SER A 139 -5.02 3.36 16.31
C SER A 139 -6.49 3.37 15.92
N GLY A 140 -6.72 3.29 14.62
CA GLY A 140 -8.06 3.25 14.05
C GLY A 140 -7.99 2.94 12.56
N SER A 141 -9.15 2.94 11.93
CA SER A 141 -9.25 2.68 10.49
C SER A 141 -9.52 3.98 9.72
N TRP A 142 -9.22 3.97 8.44
CA TRP A 142 -9.47 5.07 7.52
C TRP A 142 -9.88 4.54 6.14
N ASP A 143 -10.52 5.42 5.38
CA ASP A 143 -10.90 5.16 4.00
C ASP A 143 -10.84 6.43 3.17
N ALA A 144 -10.65 6.30 1.85
CA ALA A 144 -10.62 7.43 0.93
C ALA A 144 -11.17 7.08 -0.46
N HIS A 145 -11.61 8.12 -1.17
CA HIS A 145 -12.12 8.06 -2.52
C HIS A 145 -11.49 9.14 -3.42
N PRO A 146 -11.46 8.93 -4.75
CA PRO A 146 -11.10 9.96 -5.71
C PRO A 146 -12.06 11.16 -5.65
N ILE A 147 -11.53 12.37 -5.84
CA ILE A 147 -12.30 13.63 -5.93
C ILE A 147 -12.75 13.92 -7.37
#